data_AF-A0A9E5KE72-F1
#
_entry.id   AF-A0A9E5KE72-F1
#
_cell.length_a   1.000
_cell.length_b   1.000
_cell.length_c   1.000
_cell.angle_alpha   90.00
_cell.angle_beta   90.00
_cell.angle_gamma   90.00
#
_symmetry.space_group_name_H-M   'P 1'
#
loop_
_entity.id
_entity.type
_entity.pdbx_description
1 polymer ?
#
loop_
_entity_poly.entity_id
_entity_poly.type
_entity_poly.pdbx_seq_one_letter_code
_entity_poly.pdbx_strand_id
1 'polypeptide(L)' 'MAEVDVLPFLGGPVFEALHDPAYFDQMSLDTVCGTVVWPNGADFALEALYALIEANLPKQIGAATLV' A
#
# COMPACT_ATOMS: atom_id res chain seq x y z
N MET A 1 -7.84 -0.05 -12.91
CA MET A 1 -7.70 0.26 -11.47
C MET A 1 -6.74 -0.75 -10.89
N ALA A 2 -5.77 -0.31 -10.10
CA ALA A 2 -4.85 -1.19 -9.39
C ALA A 2 -5.33 -1.36 -7.94
N GLU A 3 -5.04 -2.51 -7.35
CA GLU A 3 -5.34 -2.86 -5.97
C GLU A 3 -4.06 -3.34 -5.30
N VAL A 4 -3.90 -3.05 -4.02
CA VAL A 4 -2.72 -3.42 -3.23
C VAL A 4 -3.15 -3.84 -1.84
N ASP A 5 -2.62 -4.97 -1.37
CA ASP A 5 -2.75 -5.41 0.02
C ASP A 5 -1.58 -4.85 0.83
N VAL A 6 -1.90 -3.97 1.79
CA VAL A 6 -0.92 -3.31 2.66
C VAL A 6 -0.70 -4.05 3.98
N LEU A 7 -1.48 -5.10 4.27
CA LEU A 7 -1.40 -5.85 5.53
C LEU A 7 0.03 -6.37 5.83
N PRO A 8 0.82 -6.87 4.85
CA PRO A 8 2.20 -7.29 5.11
C PRO A 8 3.14 -6.17 5.54
N PHE A 9 2.74 -4.90 5.38
CA PHE A 9 3.55 -3.71 5.63
C PHE A 9 3.13 -2.94 6.89
N LEU A 10 2.09 -3.39 7.61
CA LEU A 10 1.63 -2.80 8.87
C LEU A 10 2.52 -3.18 10.06
N GLY A 11 3.83 -2.97 9.92
CA GLY A 11 4.83 -3.31 10.92
C GLY A 11 5.18 -2.14 11.85
N GLY A 12 5.21 -2.41 13.15
CA GLY A 12 5.66 -1.45 14.15
C GLY A 12 4.55 -0.57 14.72
N PRO A 13 4.86 0.20 15.77
CA PRO A 13 3.85 0.81 16.65
C PRO A 13 2.99 1.88 15.96
N VAL A 14 3.48 2.50 14.88
CA VAL A 14 2.70 3.49 14.12
C VAL A 14 1.54 2.86 13.35
N PHE A 15 1.67 1.59 12.94
CA PHE A 15 0.66 0.90 12.14
C PHE A 15 -0.21 -0.08 12.94
N GLU A 16 0.05 -0.23 14.24
CA GLU A 16 -0.68 -1.18 15.11
C GLU A 16 -2.21 -1.00 15.01
N ALA A 17 -2.67 0.26 15.02
CA ALA A 17 -4.09 0.57 14.95
C ALA A 17 -4.74 0.15 13.61
N LEU A 18 -3.98 0.07 12.52
CA LEU A 18 -4.50 -0.30 11.21
C LEU A 18 -4.83 -1.80 11.07
N HIS A 19 -4.46 -2.63 12.05
CA HIS A 19 -4.88 -4.04 12.09
C HIS A 19 -6.36 -4.20 12.48
N ASP A 20 -6.98 -3.17 13.09
CA ASP A 20 -8.43 -3.14 13.34
C ASP A 20 -9.16 -2.65 12.08
N PRO A 21 -10.02 -3.45 11.44
CA PRO A 21 -10.78 -3.03 10.26
C PRO A 21 -11.63 -1.78 10.49
N ALA A 22 -12.18 -1.60 11.69
CA ALA A 22 -12.99 -0.43 12.02
C ALA A 22 -12.16 0.85 12.15
N TYR A 23 -10.88 0.72 12.50
CA TYR A 23 -9.92 1.83 12.45
C TYR A 23 -9.40 2.06 11.04
N PHE A 24 -9.14 0.98 10.31
CA PHE A 24 -8.67 1.02 8.92
C PHE A 24 -9.64 1.80 8.02
N ASP A 25 -10.95 1.63 8.21
CA ASP A 25 -12.00 2.31 7.43
C ASP A 25 -12.10 3.83 7.72
N GLN A 26 -11.37 4.35 8.69
CA GLN A 26 -11.36 5.79 9.04
C GLN A 26 -10.38 6.60 8.19
N MET A 27 -9.79 5.99 7.17
CA MET A 27 -8.84 6.66 6.28
C MET A 27 -9.48 7.84 5.53
N SER A 28 -8.69 8.87 5.28
CA SER A 28 -9.10 10.05 4.53
C SER A 28 -8.01 10.47 3.55
N LEU A 29 -8.36 11.29 2.56
CA LEU A 29 -7.39 11.85 1.63
C LEU A 29 -6.84 13.16 2.20
N ASP A 30 -5.53 13.22 2.43
CA ASP A 30 -4.84 14.48 2.73
C ASP A 30 -4.80 15.33 1.45
N THR A 31 -5.50 16.46 1.45
CA THR A 31 -5.57 17.38 0.29
C THR A 31 -4.28 18.17 0.04
N VAL A 32 -3.36 18.22 1.01
CA VAL A 32 -2.07 18.90 0.90
C VAL A 32 -1.02 17.93 0.37
N CYS A 33 -0.89 16.76 1.00
CA CYS A 33 0.12 15.76 0.64
C CYS A 33 -0.33 14.86 -0.54
N GLY A 34 -1.63 14.73 -0.78
CA GLY A 34 -2.19 13.83 -1.79
C GLY A 34 -2.08 12.35 -1.41
N THR A 35 -1.94 12.04 -0.11
CA THR A 35 -1.80 10.67 0.42
C THR A 35 -3.05 10.23 1.18
N VAL A 36 -3.22 8.92 1.30
CA VAL A 36 -4.21 8.35 2.23
C VAL A 36 -3.63 8.40 3.64
N VAL A 37 -4.37 9.00 4.57
CA VAL A 37 -3.95 9.23 5.95
C VAL A 37 -5.02 8.76 6.95
N TRP A 38 -4.56 8.16 8.06
CA TRP A 38 -5.39 7.70 9.17
C TRP A 38 -5.43 8.70 10.34
N PRO A 39 -6.38 8.58 11.29
CA PRO A 39 -6.50 9.52 12.41
C PRO A 39 -5.26 9.66 13.31
N ASN A 40 -4.38 8.67 13.35
CA ASN A 40 -3.09 8.71 14.06
C ASN A 40 -1.98 9.40 13.25
N GLY A 41 -2.28 9.88 12.04
CA GLY A 41 -1.31 10.51 11.13
C GLY A 41 -0.47 9.52 10.34
N ALA A 42 -0.72 8.21 10.44
CA ALA A 42 -0.08 7.23 9.58
C ALA A 42 -0.54 7.44 8.13
N ASP A 43 0.38 7.38 7.18
CA ASP A 43 0.09 7.48 5.76
C ASP A 43 0.94 6.51 4.94
N PHE A 44 0.56 6.35 3.67
CA PHE A 44 1.40 5.69 2.68
C PHE A 44 1.71 6.67 1.54
N ALA A 45 3.00 6.91 1.31
CA ALA A 45 3.45 7.61 0.12
C ALA A 45 3.05 6.82 -1.14
N LEU A 46 2.68 7.54 -2.21
CA LEU A 46 2.27 6.94 -3.48
C LEU A 46 3.36 6.04 -4.05
N GLU A 47 4.62 6.44 -3.98
CA GLU A 47 5.77 5.68 -4.45
C GLU A 47 5.92 4.34 -3.72
N ALA A 48 5.64 4.32 -2.41
CA ALA A 48 5.65 3.08 -1.64
C ALA A 48 4.56 2.13 -2.15
N LEU A 49 3.33 2.63 -2.34
CA LEU A 49 2.21 1.84 -2.87
C LEU A 49 2.50 1.31 -4.28
N TYR A 50 3.09 2.12 -5.17
CA TYR A 50 3.50 1.67 -6.50
C TYR A 50 4.56 0.56 -6.43
N ALA A 51 5.56 0.70 -5.56
CA ALA A 51 6.57 -0.35 -5.37
C ALA A 51 5.96 -1.66 -4.87
N LEU A 52 4.92 -1.61 -4.02
CA LEU A 52 4.19 -2.80 -3.58
C LEU A 52 3.44 -3.48 -4.72
N ILE A 53 2.77 -2.68 -5.55
CA ILE A 53 2.07 -3.20 -6.73
C ILE A 53 3.09 -3.87 -7.66
N GLU A 54 4.21 -3.21 -7.96
CA GLU A 54 5.27 -3.76 -8.81
C GLU A 54 5.87 -5.05 -8.25
N ALA A 55 6.08 -5.12 -6.93
CA ALA A 55 6.58 -6.32 -6.26
C ALA A 55 5.56 -7.48 -6.32
N ASN A 56 4.27 -7.17 -6.29
CA ASN A 56 3.17 -8.15 -6.36
C ASN A 56 2.74 -8.49 -7.80
N LEU A 57 3.22 -7.77 -8.81
CA LEU A 57 2.99 -8.17 -10.19
C LEU A 57 3.70 -9.50 -10.46
N PRO A 58 3.05 -10.47 -11.12
CA PRO A 58 3.75 -11.65 -11.58
C PRO A 58 4.90 -11.16 -12.47
N LYS A 59 6.14 -11.41 -12.03
CA LYS A 59 7.32 -11.24 -12.89
C LYS A 59 6.99 -12.00 -14.15
N GLN A 60 6.81 -11.29 -15.28
CA GLN A 60 6.62 -11.95 -16.56
C GLN A 60 7.80 -12.91 -16.69
N ILE A 61 7.50 -14.22 -16.67
CA ILE A 61 8.50 -15.22 -17.00
C ILE A 61 8.91 -14.83 -18.40
N GLY A 62 10.14 -14.33 -18.57
CA GLY A 62 10.69 -14.07 -19.88
C GLY A 62 10.56 -15.37 -20.65
N ALA A 63 9.60 -15.42 -21.57
CA ALA A 63 9.50 -16.48 -22.55
C ALA A 63 10.77 -16.34 -23.41
N ALA A 64 11.78 -17.12 -23.08
CA ALA A 64 12.75 -17.53 -24.07
C ALA A 64 11.97 -18.23 -25.19
N THR A 65 11.70 -17.51 -26.27
CA THR A 65 11.42 -18.13 -27.57
C THR A 65 12.61 -17.80 -28.45
N LEU A 66 13.30 -18.88 -28.83
CA LEU A 66 14.32 -18.88 -29.88
C LEU A 66 13.81 -18.15 -31.11
N VAL A 67 14.64 -17.23 -31.62
CA VAL A 67 15.05 -17.18 -33.03
C VAL A 67 16.52 -16.76 -33.09
#